data_AF-A0A7C4YAV5-F1
#
_entry.id   AF-A0A7C4YAV5-F1
#
_cell.length_a   1.000
_cell.length_b   1.000
_cell.length_c   1.000
_cell.angle_alpha   90.00
_cell.angle_beta   90.00
_cell.angle_gamma   90.00
#
_symmetry.space_group_name_H-M   'P 1'
#
loop_
_entity.id
_entity.type
_entity.pdbx_description
1 polymer ?
#
loop_
_entity_poly.entity_id
_entity_poly.type
_entity_poly.pdbx_seq_one_letter_code
_entity_poly.pdbx_strand_id
1 'polypeptide(L)'
;DLGLLVIDEEQKFGVGHKEKIKTLRTTVDCLTLTATPIPRTLQFSLMGARDLSIMNTPPPNRQPIQTEVQVYNEDFIRDAIYFETERGGQVFFIYNRIAGLAEMAAIIQALCPDLSIGYAHGQMEGHELEERILDFIDKKYDVLVCTNIVESGVDIPNVNTIIVNNAHQFGLSDLHQLRGRVGRSNKKAFCYLLAPPMSTLPNDSRKRLQTLEQHSDLGSGFQIAMRDLDIRGAGNLLGGEQSGFMAEIGFEMYQKILDEAIRELKRTDFKELFKEEIARQDDFVQDCTIDTDLEILIPDEYVESITERLSLYQRLDNCETEEELIMMKQELGDRFGPVPQQVEDLFITVRCRKLAVDLGFEKMSLKDNTLRCFFINRPDSPYFESDTFQKIIQFLQTGTNKGKLKQTGKLFLLIASDIKNMDALYRFLRAMHQFCFTDDTVTV
;
A
#
# COMPACT_ATOMS: atom_id res chain seq x y z
N ASP A 1 -6.61 -38.29 -12.30
CA ASP A 1 -6.23 -36.90 -12.55
C ASP A 1 -6.08 -36.13 -11.25
N LEU A 2 -4.99 -35.35 -11.15
CA LEU A 2 -4.75 -34.42 -10.06
C LEU A 2 -5.49 -33.11 -10.41
N GLY A 3 -6.47 -32.72 -9.60
CA GLY A 3 -7.28 -31.52 -9.87
C GLY A 3 -6.84 -30.25 -9.13
N LEU A 4 -6.17 -30.38 -7.97
CA LEU A 4 -5.78 -29.25 -7.13
C LEU A 4 -4.39 -29.49 -6.50
N LEU A 5 -3.56 -28.46 -6.51
CA LEU A 5 -2.26 -28.41 -5.85
C LEU A 5 -2.24 -27.30 -4.80
N VAL A 6 -2.14 -27.67 -3.52
CA VAL A 6 -2.00 -26.71 -2.42
C VAL A 6 -0.53 -26.63 -2.01
N ILE A 7 0.02 -25.42 -2.00
CA ILE A 7 1.41 -25.13 -1.62
C ILE A 7 1.37 -24.22 -0.40
N ASP A 8 1.95 -24.66 0.71
CA ASP A 8 2.09 -23.85 1.92
C ASP A 8 3.54 -23.38 2.09
N GLU A 9 3.73 -22.13 2.51
CA GLU A 9 5.03 -21.46 2.70
C GLU A 9 5.96 -21.55 1.47
N GLU A 10 5.50 -21.10 0.29
CA GLU A 10 6.22 -21.14 -1.00
C GLU A 10 7.66 -20.59 -0.92
N GLN A 11 7.94 -19.66 -0.01
CA GLN A 11 9.27 -19.07 0.18
C GLN A 11 10.35 -20.10 0.55
N LYS A 12 9.99 -21.20 1.21
CA LYS A 12 10.93 -22.26 1.60
C LYS A 12 11.31 -23.19 0.45
N PHE A 13 10.60 -23.11 -0.68
CA PHE A 13 10.90 -23.93 -1.86
C PHE A 13 12.03 -23.31 -2.69
N GLY A 14 13.08 -24.10 -2.89
CA GLY A 14 14.17 -23.76 -3.80
C GLY A 14 13.73 -23.70 -5.27
N VAL A 15 14.57 -23.07 -6.11
CA VAL A 15 14.28 -22.85 -7.53
C VAL A 15 13.97 -24.17 -8.27
N GLY A 16 14.73 -25.24 -8.00
CA GLY A 16 14.51 -26.55 -8.62
C GLY A 16 13.19 -27.22 -8.23
N HIS A 17 12.70 -26.99 -7.00
CA HIS A 17 11.38 -27.47 -6.59
C HIS A 17 10.27 -26.69 -7.31
N LYS A 18 10.46 -25.37 -7.44
CA LYS A 18 9.51 -24.49 -8.14
C LYS A 18 9.40 -24.83 -9.63
N GLU A 19 10.50 -25.18 -10.29
CA GLU A 19 10.49 -25.61 -11.70
C GLU A 19 9.73 -26.93 -11.90
N LYS A 20 9.92 -27.92 -11.00
CA LYS A 20 9.10 -29.15 -11.04
C LYS A 20 7.62 -28.87 -10.80
N ILE A 21 7.29 -28.00 -9.86
CA ILE A 21 5.89 -27.62 -9.59
C ILE A 21 5.28 -26.88 -10.79
N LYS A 22 6.03 -26.03 -11.49
CA LYS A 22 5.55 -25.36 -12.72
C LYS A 22 5.16 -26.35 -13.81
N THR A 23 5.92 -27.44 -14.00
CA THR A 23 5.56 -28.45 -15.02
C THR A 23 4.23 -29.16 -14.72
N LEU A 24 3.87 -29.29 -13.45
CA LEU A 24 2.59 -29.85 -13.01
C LEU A 24 1.45 -28.82 -13.05
N ARG A 25 1.77 -27.53 -12.86
CA ARG A 25 0.80 -26.42 -12.80
C ARG A 25 0.11 -26.12 -14.13
N THR A 26 0.66 -26.55 -15.26
CA THR A 26 0.07 -26.35 -16.59
C THR A 26 -1.29 -27.03 -16.77
N THR A 27 -1.62 -28.01 -15.94
CA THR A 27 -2.83 -28.83 -16.05
C THR A 27 -3.66 -28.90 -14.76
N VAL A 28 -3.27 -28.19 -13.70
CA VAL A 28 -3.81 -28.36 -12.34
C VAL A 28 -4.01 -27.00 -11.66
N ASP A 29 -5.16 -26.80 -11.02
CA ASP A 29 -5.43 -25.59 -10.24
C ASP A 29 -4.48 -25.49 -9.04
N CYS A 30 -3.96 -24.30 -8.75
CA CYS A 30 -2.93 -24.12 -7.72
C CYS A 30 -3.34 -23.07 -6.69
N LEU A 31 -3.40 -23.48 -5.42
CA LEU A 31 -3.60 -22.61 -4.27
C LEU A 31 -2.28 -22.46 -3.51
N THR A 32 -1.81 -21.23 -3.33
CA THR A 32 -0.58 -20.94 -2.57
C THR A 32 -0.94 -20.16 -1.30
N LEU A 33 -0.48 -20.66 -0.14
CA LEU A 33 -0.67 -20.06 1.17
C LEU A 33 0.69 -19.59 1.71
N THR A 34 0.74 -18.39 2.27
CA THR A 34 1.97 -17.84 2.85
C THR A 34 1.63 -16.74 3.86
N ALA A 35 2.37 -16.71 4.97
CA ALA A 35 2.25 -15.65 5.97
C ALA A 35 2.92 -14.33 5.52
N THR A 36 3.88 -14.42 4.59
CA THR A 36 4.61 -13.27 4.02
C THR A 36 4.85 -13.53 2.54
N PRO A 37 4.05 -12.95 1.63
CA PRO A 37 4.22 -13.21 0.21
C PRO A 37 5.61 -12.79 -0.24
N ILE A 38 6.27 -13.67 -1.00
CA ILE A 38 7.61 -13.41 -1.56
C ILE A 38 7.51 -12.11 -2.36
N PRO A 39 8.45 -11.15 -2.22
CA PRO A 39 8.41 -9.87 -2.92
C PRO A 39 8.09 -10.00 -4.42
N ARG A 40 8.68 -10.99 -5.10
CA ARG A 40 8.41 -11.30 -6.51
C ARG A 40 7.01 -11.88 -6.77
N THR A 41 6.51 -12.76 -5.91
CA THR A 41 5.16 -13.34 -6.03
C THR A 41 4.10 -12.28 -5.78
N LEU A 42 4.31 -11.43 -4.78
CA LEU A 42 3.48 -10.26 -4.48
C LEU A 42 3.41 -9.32 -5.70
N GLN A 43 4.56 -9.05 -6.32
CA GLN A 43 4.63 -8.23 -7.53
C GLN A 43 3.81 -8.82 -8.69
N PHE A 44 3.91 -10.13 -8.97
CA PHE A 44 3.09 -10.78 -10.01
C PHE A 44 1.59 -10.72 -9.72
N SER A 45 1.21 -10.83 -8.44
CA SER A 45 -0.18 -10.67 -8.03
C SER A 45 -0.68 -9.24 -8.22
N LEU A 46 0.14 -8.24 -7.86
CA LEU A 46 -0.19 -6.83 -8.05
C LEU A 46 -0.25 -6.43 -9.53
N MET A 47 0.50 -7.10 -10.40
CA MET A 47 0.44 -6.96 -11.87
C MET A 47 -0.79 -7.64 -12.51
N GLY A 48 -1.71 -8.21 -11.71
CA GLY A 48 -2.90 -8.91 -12.21
C GLY A 48 -2.62 -10.25 -12.88
N ALA A 49 -1.37 -10.74 -12.84
CA ALA A 49 -1.00 -12.04 -13.39
C ALA A 49 -1.32 -13.22 -12.45
N ARG A 50 -1.66 -12.94 -11.18
CA ARG A 50 -2.10 -13.93 -10.18
C ARG A 50 -3.17 -13.34 -9.26
N ASP A 51 -4.29 -14.04 -9.13
CA ASP A 51 -5.31 -13.71 -8.13
C ASP A 51 -4.73 -13.82 -6.72
N LEU A 52 -5.03 -12.82 -5.89
CA LEU A 52 -4.54 -12.71 -4.52
C LEU A 52 -5.71 -12.41 -3.59
N SER A 53 -5.89 -13.26 -2.58
CA SER A 53 -6.88 -13.07 -1.53
C SER A 53 -6.16 -12.84 -0.20
N ILE A 54 -6.50 -11.74 0.47
CA ILE A 54 -5.87 -11.33 1.72
C ILE A 54 -6.83 -11.58 2.88
N MET A 55 -6.39 -12.36 3.87
CA MET A 55 -7.13 -12.58 5.11
C MET A 55 -6.60 -11.63 6.20
N ASN A 56 -7.21 -10.45 6.31
CA ASN A 56 -6.79 -9.42 7.28
C ASN A 56 -7.39 -9.63 8.68
N THR A 57 -8.58 -10.23 8.77
CA THR A 57 -9.31 -10.34 10.03
C THR A 57 -8.67 -11.40 10.94
N PRO A 58 -8.08 -11.02 12.09
CA PRO A 58 -7.52 -12.00 13.02
C PRO A 58 -8.64 -12.78 13.75
N PRO A 59 -8.34 -13.97 14.29
CA PRO A 59 -9.28 -14.69 15.14
C PRO A 59 -9.72 -13.86 16.36
N PRO A 60 -10.96 -14.04 16.84
CA PRO A 60 -11.43 -13.36 18.06
C PRO A 60 -10.53 -13.70 19.25
N ASN A 61 -10.24 -12.70 20.09
CA ASN A 61 -9.36 -12.77 21.29
C ASN A 61 -7.84 -12.73 21.05
N ARG A 62 -7.35 -12.51 19.83
CA ARG A 62 -5.92 -12.30 19.60
C ARG A 62 -5.52 -10.86 19.93
N GLN A 63 -4.54 -10.67 20.82
CA GLN A 63 -4.00 -9.35 21.15
C GLN A 63 -2.77 -9.02 20.29
N PRO A 64 -2.57 -7.75 19.90
CA PRO A 64 -1.38 -7.34 19.16
C PRO A 64 -0.12 -7.55 20.03
N ILE A 65 0.98 -7.90 19.36
CA ILE A 65 2.26 -8.15 20.02
C ILE A 65 2.96 -6.81 20.18
N GLN A 66 3.35 -6.46 21.41
CA GLN A 66 4.13 -5.24 21.64
C GLN A 66 5.56 -5.48 21.19
N THR A 67 5.96 -4.84 20.10
CA THR A 67 7.31 -4.93 19.55
C THR A 67 8.10 -3.68 19.91
N GLU A 68 9.29 -3.86 20.48
CA GLU A 68 10.19 -2.76 20.84
C GLU A 68 11.60 -3.08 20.39
N VAL A 69 12.30 -2.06 19.86
CA VAL A 69 13.72 -2.17 19.53
C VAL A 69 14.56 -1.61 20.68
N GLN A 70 15.42 -2.44 21.26
CA GLN A 70 16.22 -2.09 22.42
C GLN A 70 17.70 -2.32 22.16
N VAL A 71 18.56 -1.57 22.85
CA VAL A 71 20.00 -1.84 22.86
C VAL A 71 20.26 -3.05 23.77
N TYR A 72 21.24 -3.87 23.40
CA TYR A 72 21.65 -5.00 24.24
C TYR A 72 22.01 -4.50 25.65
N ASN A 73 21.24 -4.93 26.64
CA ASN A 73 21.43 -4.61 28.05
C ASN A 73 21.01 -5.83 28.88
N GLU A 74 21.94 -6.33 29.69
CA GLU A 74 21.75 -7.53 30.51
C GLU A 74 20.67 -7.35 31.58
N ASP A 75 20.57 -6.18 32.21
CA ASP A 75 19.54 -5.89 33.21
C ASP A 75 18.14 -5.92 32.58
N PHE A 76 17.99 -5.33 31.39
CA PHE A 76 16.72 -5.36 30.66
C PHE A 76 16.32 -6.78 30.26
N ILE A 77 17.26 -7.58 29.76
CA ILE A 77 17.01 -8.98 29.37
C ILE A 77 16.56 -9.78 30.59
N ARG A 78 17.25 -9.62 31.73
CA ARG A 78 16.88 -10.25 33.00
C ARG A 78 15.46 -9.88 33.40
N ASP A 79 15.17 -8.59 33.47
CA ASP A 79 13.86 -8.08 33.94
C ASP A 79 12.73 -8.53 32.99
N ALA A 80 12.96 -8.54 31.68
CA ALA A 80 12.00 -9.04 30.69
C ALA A 80 11.73 -10.55 30.83
N ILE A 81 12.76 -11.35 31.15
CA ILE A 81 12.62 -12.78 31.40
C ILE A 81 11.82 -13.02 32.69
N TYR A 82 12.19 -12.38 33.80
CA TYR A 82 11.48 -12.53 35.07
C TYR A 82 10.02 -12.09 34.97
N PHE A 83 9.75 -10.99 34.27
CA PHE A 83 8.38 -10.52 34.06
C PHE A 83 7.48 -11.57 33.37
N GLU A 84 8.02 -12.32 32.40
CA GLU A 84 7.24 -13.36 31.72
C GLU A 84 7.07 -14.61 32.58
N THR A 85 8.12 -15.04 33.29
CA THR A 85 8.08 -16.23 34.13
C THR A 85 7.20 -16.04 35.37
N GLU A 86 7.18 -14.84 35.97
CA GLU A 86 6.23 -14.47 37.04
C GLU A 86 4.77 -14.56 36.59
N ARG A 87 4.50 -14.32 35.30
CA ARG A 87 3.17 -14.47 34.68
C ARG A 87 2.84 -15.93 34.31
N GLY A 88 3.73 -16.87 34.64
CA GLY A 88 3.64 -18.29 34.35
C GLY A 88 3.78 -18.63 32.86
N GLY A 89 4.36 -17.71 32.09
CA GLY A 89 4.69 -17.89 30.68
C GLY A 89 6.13 -18.34 30.48
N GLN A 90 6.50 -18.53 29.21
CA GLN A 90 7.83 -18.98 28.81
C GLN A 90 8.43 -18.03 27.78
N VAL A 91 9.76 -18.03 27.68
CA VAL A 91 10.50 -17.08 26.86
C VAL A 91 11.31 -17.79 25.77
N PHE A 92 11.21 -17.30 24.54
CA PHE A 92 12.17 -17.62 23.49
C PHE A 92 13.30 -16.61 23.44
N PHE A 93 14.54 -17.08 23.48
CA PHE A 93 15.71 -16.27 23.21
C PHE A 93 16.36 -16.73 21.90
N ILE A 94 16.26 -15.92 20.85
CA ILE A 94 16.77 -16.24 19.53
C ILE A 94 18.22 -15.79 19.40
N TYR A 95 19.10 -16.73 19.08
CA TYR A 95 20.51 -16.49 18.78
C TYR A 95 20.91 -17.21 17.50
N ASN A 96 21.30 -16.44 16.47
CA ASN A 96 21.48 -16.96 15.11
C ASN A 96 22.71 -17.90 14.94
N ARG A 97 23.66 -17.93 15.88
CA ARG A 97 24.93 -18.66 15.71
C ARG A 97 24.99 -19.91 16.60
N ILE A 98 25.15 -21.09 15.99
CA ILE A 98 25.26 -22.37 16.72
C ILE A 98 26.50 -22.39 17.63
N ALA A 99 27.66 -21.93 17.11
CA ALA A 99 28.95 -22.04 17.80
C ALA A 99 29.01 -21.33 19.17
N GLY A 100 28.13 -20.37 19.45
CA GLY A 100 28.07 -19.65 20.74
C GLY A 100 26.74 -19.83 21.48
N LEU A 101 25.89 -20.77 21.04
CA LEU A 101 24.56 -20.94 21.63
C LEU A 101 24.64 -21.42 23.09
N ALA A 102 25.52 -22.39 23.37
CA ALA A 102 25.72 -22.92 24.71
C ALA A 102 26.31 -21.86 25.67
N GLU A 103 27.25 -21.04 25.17
CA GLU A 103 27.79 -19.90 25.92
C GLU A 103 26.70 -18.87 26.23
N MET A 104 25.86 -18.54 25.25
CA MET A 104 24.74 -17.63 25.45
C MET A 104 23.74 -18.17 26.48
N ALA A 105 23.45 -19.47 26.45
CA ALA A 105 22.60 -20.11 27.45
C ALA A 105 23.22 -20.02 28.86
N ALA A 106 24.53 -20.22 28.99
CA ALA A 106 25.23 -20.05 30.26
C ALA A 106 25.21 -18.60 30.77
N ILE A 107 25.32 -17.60 29.86
CA ILE A 107 25.18 -16.19 30.21
C ILE A 107 23.78 -15.91 30.75
N ILE A 108 22.72 -16.36 30.07
CA ILE A 108 21.34 -16.14 30.54
C ILE A 108 21.12 -16.89 31.85
N GLN A 109 21.72 -18.07 32.04
CA GLN A 109 21.65 -18.81 33.30
C GLN A 109 22.33 -18.07 34.46
N ALA A 110 23.43 -17.36 34.18
CA ALA A 110 24.08 -16.50 35.17
C ALA A 110 23.24 -15.25 35.49
N LEU A 111 22.50 -14.70 34.52
CA LEU A 111 21.61 -13.56 34.72
C LEU A 111 20.35 -13.94 35.51
N CYS A 112 19.81 -15.14 35.28
CA CYS A 112 18.60 -15.66 35.92
C CYS A 112 18.88 -17.03 36.58
N PRO A 113 19.56 -17.07 37.74
CA PRO A 113 19.98 -18.32 38.38
C PRO A 113 18.80 -19.17 38.90
N ASP A 114 17.65 -18.56 39.13
CA ASP A 114 16.45 -19.23 39.67
C ASP A 114 15.60 -19.92 38.60
N LEU A 115 15.92 -19.72 37.32
CA LEU A 115 15.13 -20.22 36.19
C LEU A 115 15.81 -21.40 35.50
N SER A 116 15.00 -22.26 34.92
CA SER A 116 15.48 -23.42 34.16
C SER A 116 15.68 -23.04 32.70
N ILE A 117 16.92 -23.09 32.22
CA ILE A 117 17.27 -22.65 30.86
C ILE A 117 17.71 -23.83 30.00
N GLY A 118 17.05 -23.99 28.87
CA GLY A 118 17.40 -24.96 27.84
C GLY A 118 18.01 -24.29 26.61
N TYR A 119 18.66 -25.09 25.76
CA TYR A 119 19.06 -24.64 24.43
C TYR A 119 18.72 -25.68 23.36
N ALA A 120 18.46 -25.21 22.13
CA ALA A 120 18.14 -26.07 20.99
C ALA A 120 18.69 -25.49 19.67
N HIS A 121 19.37 -26.32 18.87
CA HIS A 121 19.88 -25.96 17.54
C HIS A 121 19.50 -26.96 16.44
N GLY A 122 19.44 -26.51 15.18
CA GLY A 122 18.88 -27.32 14.08
C GLY A 122 19.79 -28.45 13.59
N GLN A 123 21.06 -28.42 14.01
CA GLN A 123 22.03 -29.49 13.78
C GLN A 123 21.96 -30.61 14.83
N MET A 124 21.08 -30.53 15.83
CA MET A 124 20.87 -31.63 16.77
C MET A 124 20.21 -32.81 16.03
N GLU A 125 20.43 -34.01 16.54
CA GLU A 125 19.71 -35.18 16.04
C GLU A 125 18.21 -34.99 16.25
N GLY A 126 17.38 -35.44 15.30
CA GLY A 126 15.95 -35.13 15.29
C GLY A 126 15.21 -35.54 16.57
N HIS A 127 15.61 -36.68 17.16
CA HIS A 127 15.04 -37.18 18.41
C HIS A 127 15.42 -36.31 19.63
N GLU A 128 16.66 -35.81 19.70
CA GLU A 128 17.10 -34.93 20.79
C GLU A 128 16.40 -33.56 20.73
N LEU A 129 16.22 -33.04 19.51
CA LEU A 129 15.51 -31.78 19.30
C LEU A 129 14.04 -31.89 19.73
N GLU A 130 13.38 -32.99 19.35
CA GLU A 130 11.99 -33.26 19.73
C GLU A 130 11.84 -33.38 21.25
N GLU A 131 12.75 -34.11 21.91
CA GLU A 131 12.74 -34.25 23.37
C GLU A 131 12.90 -32.89 24.08
N ARG A 132 13.83 -32.04 23.62
CA ARG A 132 14.03 -30.69 24.20
C ARG A 132 12.82 -29.78 24.00
N ILE A 133 12.14 -29.91 22.87
CA ILE A 133 10.92 -29.15 22.59
C ILE A 133 9.77 -29.65 23.46
N LEU A 134 9.63 -30.97 23.63
CA LEU A 134 8.64 -31.56 24.54
C LEU A 134 8.89 -31.13 25.99
N ASP A 135 10.13 -31.18 26.45
CA ASP A 135 10.52 -30.69 27.77
C ASP A 135 10.16 -29.21 27.98
N PHE A 136 10.33 -28.40 26.93
CA PHE A 136 9.92 -26.99 26.97
C PHE A 136 8.40 -26.87 27.03
N ILE A 137 7.63 -27.63 26.23
CA ILE A 137 6.16 -27.64 26.30
C ILE A 137 5.66 -28.06 27.69
N ASP A 138 6.32 -29.03 28.32
CA ASP A 138 6.04 -29.56 29.66
C ASP A 138 6.50 -28.62 30.79
N LYS A 139 7.00 -27.42 30.47
CA LYS A 139 7.51 -26.41 31.42
C LYS A 139 8.70 -26.87 32.26
N LYS A 140 9.51 -27.80 31.76
CA LYS A 140 10.79 -28.13 32.40
C LYS A 140 11.84 -27.04 32.19
N TYR A 141 11.69 -26.25 31.13
CA TYR A 141 12.50 -25.05 30.90
C TYR A 141 11.58 -23.81 30.83
N ASP A 142 11.97 -22.75 31.51
CA ASP A 142 11.31 -21.45 31.48
C ASP A 142 11.75 -20.63 30.26
N VAL A 143 13.03 -20.77 29.89
CA VAL A 143 13.66 -20.08 28.76
C VAL A 143 14.28 -21.09 27.81
N LEU A 144 13.97 -20.97 26.51
CA LEU A 144 14.62 -21.75 25.46
C LEU A 144 15.48 -20.86 24.56
N VAL A 145 16.79 -21.08 24.63
CA VAL A 145 17.79 -20.42 23.77
C VAL A 145 17.93 -21.20 22.48
N CYS A 146 17.48 -20.63 21.36
CA CYS A 146 17.41 -21.37 20.11
C CYS A 146 17.84 -20.55 18.90
N THR A 147 18.22 -21.26 17.85
CA THR A 147 18.39 -20.68 16.50
C THR A 147 17.01 -20.53 15.83
N ASN A 148 16.98 -20.26 14.52
CA ASN A 148 15.75 -20.05 13.75
C ASN A 148 14.86 -21.30 13.58
N ILE A 149 15.07 -22.37 14.36
CA ILE A 149 14.26 -23.60 14.29
C ILE A 149 12.81 -23.34 14.68
N VAL A 150 12.53 -22.32 15.49
CA VAL A 150 11.15 -21.90 15.80
C VAL A 150 10.37 -21.54 14.52
N GLU A 151 11.06 -21.28 13.41
CA GLU A 151 10.46 -21.06 12.09
C GLU A 151 9.81 -22.33 11.49
N SER A 152 10.14 -23.55 11.96
CA SER A 152 9.72 -24.82 11.36
C SER A 152 8.36 -25.37 11.83
N GLY A 153 7.54 -24.57 12.51
CA GLY A 153 6.12 -24.91 12.71
C GLY A 153 5.71 -25.39 14.10
N VAL A 154 6.61 -25.37 15.08
CA VAL A 154 6.24 -25.72 16.46
C VAL A 154 5.43 -24.56 17.07
N ASP A 155 4.17 -24.85 17.37
CA ASP A 155 3.27 -23.92 18.06
C ASP A 155 3.30 -24.19 19.56
N ILE A 156 3.77 -23.21 20.34
CA ILE A 156 3.80 -23.30 21.80
C ILE A 156 2.96 -22.17 22.38
N PRO A 157 1.70 -22.43 22.77
CA PRO A 157 0.76 -21.38 23.17
C PRO A 157 1.15 -20.66 24.47
N ASN A 158 2.01 -21.27 25.29
CA ASN A 158 2.48 -20.69 26.55
C ASN A 158 3.61 -19.66 26.37
N VAL A 159 4.19 -19.55 25.17
CA VAL A 159 5.24 -18.57 24.91
C VAL A 159 4.62 -17.23 24.52
N ASN A 160 4.77 -16.23 25.39
CA ASN A 160 4.28 -14.89 25.14
C ASN A 160 5.41 -13.86 24.99
N THR A 161 6.66 -14.20 25.30
CA THR A 161 7.78 -13.28 25.13
C THR A 161 8.86 -13.87 24.23
N ILE A 162 9.27 -13.11 23.21
CA ILE A 162 10.42 -13.44 22.34
C ILE A 162 11.46 -12.33 22.40
N ILE A 163 12.71 -12.71 22.58
CA ILE A 163 13.87 -11.83 22.58
C ILE A 163 14.77 -12.25 21.41
N VAL A 164 14.97 -11.36 20.44
CA VAL A 164 15.80 -11.64 19.26
C VAL A 164 17.14 -10.94 19.41
N ASN A 165 18.21 -11.69 19.62
CA ASN A 165 19.56 -11.13 19.70
C ASN A 165 20.08 -10.75 18.31
N ASN A 166 20.73 -9.60 18.20
CA ASN A 166 21.27 -9.06 16.94
C ASN A 166 20.23 -9.01 15.82
N ALA A 167 19.03 -8.50 16.10
CA ALA A 167 17.90 -8.44 15.19
C ALA A 167 18.23 -7.76 13.83
N HIS A 168 19.20 -6.85 13.80
CA HIS A 168 19.69 -6.19 12.59
C HIS A 168 20.29 -7.14 11.52
N GLN A 169 20.66 -8.36 11.90
CA GLN A 169 21.21 -9.38 11.00
C GLN A 169 20.12 -10.22 10.31
N PHE A 170 18.86 -10.09 10.73
CA PHE A 170 17.75 -10.87 10.21
C PHE A 170 17.05 -10.15 9.04
N GLY A 171 16.41 -10.94 8.17
CA GLY A 171 15.48 -10.43 7.18
C GLY A 171 14.19 -9.92 7.83
N LEU A 172 13.51 -8.97 7.20
CA LEU A 172 12.22 -8.47 7.71
C LEU A 172 11.16 -9.59 7.75
N SER A 173 11.12 -10.45 6.73
CA SER A 173 10.24 -11.62 6.70
C SER A 173 10.53 -12.60 7.84
N ASP A 174 11.81 -12.86 8.13
CA ASP A 174 12.22 -13.79 9.20
C ASP A 174 11.82 -13.25 10.57
N LEU A 175 12.07 -11.95 10.81
CA LEU A 175 11.65 -11.27 12.04
C LEU A 175 10.12 -11.29 12.20
N HIS A 176 9.38 -11.06 11.12
CA HIS A 176 7.92 -11.13 11.12
C HIS A 176 7.42 -12.54 11.45
N GLN A 177 8.05 -13.57 10.88
CA GLN A 177 7.71 -14.96 11.17
C GLN A 177 8.02 -15.32 12.63
N LEU A 178 9.21 -14.97 13.14
CA LEU A 178 9.59 -15.16 14.54
C LEU A 178 8.61 -14.47 15.49
N ARG A 179 8.24 -13.21 15.20
CA ARG A 179 7.20 -12.48 15.93
C ARG A 179 5.87 -13.24 15.92
N GLY A 180 5.46 -13.78 14.78
CA GLY A 180 4.21 -14.55 14.64
C GLY A 180 4.16 -15.88 15.41
N ARG A 181 5.28 -16.32 16.00
CA ARG A 181 5.35 -17.53 16.83
C ARG A 181 4.97 -17.29 18.29
N VAL A 182 4.87 -16.03 18.74
CA VAL A 182 4.40 -15.68 20.08
C VAL A 182 3.03 -15.01 20.05
N GLY A 183 2.36 -14.97 21.20
CA GLY A 183 1.06 -14.27 21.33
C GLY A 183 -0.10 -14.99 20.64
N ARG A 184 -0.13 -16.31 20.77
CA ARG A 184 -1.26 -17.17 20.32
C ARG A 184 -2.32 -17.36 21.40
N SER A 185 -2.03 -16.94 22.63
CA SER A 185 -2.96 -16.94 23.76
C SER A 185 -3.76 -15.61 23.85
N ASN A 186 -4.68 -15.53 24.81
CA ASN A 186 -5.40 -14.29 25.14
C ASN A 186 -4.57 -13.31 25.99
N LYS A 187 -3.30 -13.63 26.28
CA LYS A 187 -2.39 -12.78 27.04
C LYS A 187 -1.62 -11.86 26.10
N LYS A 188 -1.34 -10.64 26.59
CA LYS A 188 -0.44 -9.72 25.92
C LYS A 188 0.96 -10.35 25.79
N ALA A 189 1.49 -10.32 24.57
CA ALA A 189 2.79 -10.84 24.20
C ALA A 189 3.77 -9.72 23.85
N PHE A 190 5.05 -10.00 24.04
CA PHE A 190 6.15 -9.05 23.87
C PHE A 190 7.20 -9.59 22.90
N CYS A 191 7.71 -8.70 22.06
CA CYS A 191 8.77 -8.99 21.10
C CYS A 191 9.86 -7.93 21.23
N TYR A 192 10.99 -8.33 21.82
CA TYR A 192 12.13 -7.46 22.04
C TYR A 192 13.20 -7.73 20.98
N LEU A 193 13.49 -6.71 20.18
CA LEU A 193 14.50 -6.77 19.13
C LEU A 193 15.79 -6.13 19.64
N LEU A 194 16.78 -6.94 19.99
CA LEU A 194 18.06 -6.43 20.48
C LEU A 194 18.96 -6.08 19.30
N ALA A 195 19.40 -4.82 19.23
CA ALA A 195 20.32 -4.36 18.21
C ALA A 195 21.34 -3.35 18.77
N PRO A 196 22.50 -3.18 18.13
CA PRO A 196 23.37 -2.03 18.39
C PRO A 196 22.62 -0.70 18.25
N PRO A 197 23.15 0.40 18.83
CA PRO A 197 22.52 1.71 18.72
C PRO A 197 22.17 2.10 17.28
N MET A 198 20.98 2.67 17.07
CA MET A 198 20.45 3.03 15.74
C MET A 198 21.35 3.95 14.92
N SER A 199 22.26 4.68 15.55
CA SER A 199 23.27 5.52 14.90
C SER A 199 24.37 4.72 14.21
N THR A 200 24.63 3.49 14.66
CA THR A 200 25.70 2.62 14.14
C THR A 200 25.22 1.64 13.06
N LEU A 201 23.90 1.50 12.91
CA LEU A 201 23.30 0.56 11.98
C LEU A 201 23.25 1.11 10.55
N PRO A 202 23.41 0.24 9.53
CA PRO A 202 23.12 0.61 8.14
C PRO A 202 21.69 1.09 7.97
N ASN A 203 21.47 2.02 7.04
CA ASN A 203 20.14 2.59 6.76
C ASN A 203 19.06 1.52 6.49
N ASP A 204 19.39 0.46 5.77
CA ASP A 204 18.44 -0.62 5.46
C ASP A 204 18.07 -1.45 6.69
N SER A 205 19.03 -1.72 7.58
CA SER A 205 18.77 -2.43 8.84
C SER A 205 17.92 -1.57 9.78
N ARG A 206 18.20 -0.26 9.84
CA ARG A 206 17.42 0.69 10.62
C ARG A 206 15.98 0.78 10.13
N LYS A 207 15.78 0.96 8.82
CA LYS A 207 14.43 0.98 8.22
C LYS A 207 13.67 -0.32 8.49
N ARG A 208 14.32 -1.48 8.38
CA ARG A 208 13.68 -2.78 8.68
C ARG A 208 13.18 -2.87 10.13
N LEU A 209 14.03 -2.54 11.10
CA LEU A 209 13.67 -2.61 12.52
C LEU A 209 12.55 -1.61 12.87
N GLN A 210 12.63 -0.39 12.35
CA GLN A 210 11.62 0.64 12.56
C GLN A 210 10.27 0.26 11.93
N THR A 211 10.28 -0.32 10.73
CA THR A 211 9.05 -0.83 10.08
C THR A 211 8.39 -1.90 10.94
N LEU A 212 9.16 -2.83 11.53
CA LEU A 212 8.57 -3.90 12.35
C LEU A 212 7.96 -3.36 13.66
N GLU A 213 8.59 -2.34 14.25
CA GLU A 213 8.09 -1.64 15.44
C GLU A 213 6.81 -0.85 15.16
N GLN A 214 6.75 -0.11 14.04
CA GLN A 214 5.58 0.69 13.65
C GLN A 214 4.37 -0.15 13.23
N HIS A 215 4.61 -1.32 12.63
CA HIS A 215 3.56 -2.21 12.12
C HIS A 215 3.28 -3.39 13.08
N SER A 216 3.01 -3.09 14.34
CA SER A 216 2.71 -4.07 15.40
C SER A 216 1.29 -4.66 15.35
N ASP A 217 0.40 -4.08 14.55
CA ASP A 217 -1.01 -4.49 14.49
C ASP A 217 -1.22 -5.85 13.82
N LEU A 218 -2.25 -6.56 14.29
CA LEU A 218 -2.70 -7.82 13.70
C LEU A 218 -3.18 -7.59 12.27
N GLY A 219 -2.64 -8.37 11.32
CA GLY A 219 -2.94 -8.19 9.89
C GLY A 219 -1.91 -7.34 9.13
N SER A 220 -0.88 -6.82 9.81
CA SER A 220 0.18 -6.04 9.16
C SER A 220 1.13 -6.83 8.24
N GLY A 221 0.97 -8.15 8.14
CA GLY A 221 1.86 -9.01 7.34
C GLY A 221 1.94 -8.61 5.87
N PHE A 222 0.85 -8.12 5.29
CA PHE A 222 0.82 -7.59 3.92
C PHE A 222 1.61 -6.27 3.79
N GLN A 223 1.41 -5.33 4.70
CA GLN A 223 2.16 -4.06 4.74
C GLN A 223 3.66 -4.29 4.97
N ILE A 224 4.00 -5.25 5.82
CA ILE A 224 5.40 -5.64 6.09
C ILE A 224 6.04 -6.25 4.85
N ALA A 225 5.30 -7.09 4.09
CA ALA A 225 5.79 -7.64 2.84
C ALA A 225 5.99 -6.56 1.75
N MET A 226 5.10 -5.56 1.68
CA MET A 226 5.26 -4.39 0.80
C MET A 226 6.52 -3.59 1.15
N ARG A 227 6.76 -3.33 2.45
CA ARG A 227 7.97 -2.65 2.89
C ARG A 227 9.23 -3.48 2.67
N ASP A 228 9.17 -4.79 2.79
CA ASP A 228 10.32 -5.66 2.45
C ASP A 228 10.65 -5.57 0.95
N LEU A 229 9.64 -5.50 0.08
CA LEU A 229 9.81 -5.25 -1.35
C LEU A 229 10.45 -3.88 -1.63
N ASP A 230 9.98 -2.82 -0.95
CA ASP A 230 10.56 -1.47 -1.07
C ASP A 230 12.04 -1.44 -0.64
N ILE A 231 12.35 -2.07 0.49
CA ILE A 231 13.70 -2.03 1.08
C ILE A 231 14.68 -2.90 0.29
N ARG A 232 14.26 -4.09 -0.17
CA ARG A 232 15.13 -4.98 -0.95
C ARG A 232 15.22 -4.59 -2.43
N GLY A 233 14.25 -3.82 -2.92
CA GLY A 233 14.01 -3.61 -4.34
C GLY A 233 13.38 -4.84 -4.99
N ALA A 234 12.43 -4.61 -5.89
CA ALA A 234 11.90 -5.67 -6.75
C ALA A 234 13.02 -6.11 -7.69
N GLY A 235 13.67 -7.23 -7.40
CA GLY A 235 14.75 -7.76 -8.24
C GLY A 235 14.32 -7.94 -9.71
N ASN A 236 15.32 -8.00 -10.61
CA ASN A 236 15.12 -8.04 -12.06
C ASN A 236 14.14 -9.12 -12.53
N LEU A 237 13.05 -8.69 -13.16
CA LEU A 237 12.03 -9.57 -13.75
C LEU A 237 12.43 -10.15 -15.12
N LEU A 238 13.41 -9.56 -15.85
CA LEU A 238 13.63 -9.84 -17.28
C LEU A 238 15.08 -10.12 -17.75
N GLY A 239 16.10 -10.11 -16.89
CA GLY A 239 17.50 -10.36 -17.31
C GLY A 239 18.51 -9.51 -16.53
N GLY A 240 19.80 -9.83 -16.62
CA GLY A 240 20.87 -9.28 -15.76
C GLY A 240 21.07 -7.77 -15.92
N GLU A 241 21.28 -7.09 -14.78
CA GLU A 241 21.59 -5.65 -14.62
C GLU A 241 20.45 -4.67 -14.88
N GLN A 242 19.66 -4.31 -13.85
CA GLN A 242 18.91 -3.03 -13.67
C GLN A 242 18.22 -3.00 -12.28
N SER A 243 18.94 -3.30 -11.19
CA SER A 243 18.36 -3.32 -9.83
C SER A 243 18.05 -1.93 -9.23
N GLY A 244 18.21 -0.84 -9.99
CA GLY A 244 18.15 0.53 -9.47
C GLY A 244 16.88 1.32 -9.79
N PHE A 245 16.10 0.95 -10.81
CA PHE A 245 15.08 1.85 -11.37
C PHE A 245 13.82 1.97 -10.48
N MET A 246 13.46 0.92 -9.74
CA MET A 246 12.28 0.92 -8.86
C MET A 246 12.52 1.65 -7.53
N ALA A 247 13.77 1.71 -7.05
CA ALA A 247 14.12 2.38 -5.79
C ALA A 247 14.08 3.92 -5.91
N GLU A 248 14.30 4.48 -7.10
CA GLU A 248 14.31 5.93 -7.33
C GLU A 248 12.93 6.53 -7.61
N ILE A 249 12.03 5.77 -8.25
CA ILE A 249 10.73 6.29 -8.71
C ILE A 249 9.61 6.12 -7.66
N GLY A 250 9.77 5.17 -6.74
CA GLY A 250 8.74 4.82 -5.75
C GLY A 250 7.63 3.95 -6.35
N PHE A 251 7.05 3.08 -5.53
CA PHE A 251 6.08 2.07 -5.96
C PHE A 251 4.80 2.67 -6.55
N GLU A 252 4.29 3.76 -5.96
CA GLU A 252 3.05 4.43 -6.42
C GLU A 252 3.19 4.93 -7.86
N MET A 253 4.30 5.58 -8.20
CA MET A 253 4.54 6.09 -9.55
C MET A 253 4.78 4.95 -10.55
N TYR A 254 5.45 3.86 -10.12
CA TYR A 254 5.60 2.67 -10.95
C TYR A 254 4.25 2.01 -11.26
N GLN A 255 3.37 1.88 -10.25
CA GLN A 255 2.02 1.35 -10.43
C GLN A 255 1.23 2.21 -11.40
N LYS A 256 1.32 3.54 -11.27
CA LYS A 256 0.66 4.49 -12.18
C LYS A 256 1.14 4.31 -13.63
N ILE A 257 2.45 4.25 -13.86
CA ILE A 257 3.04 4.03 -15.19
C ILE A 257 2.64 2.67 -15.75
N LEU A 258 2.61 1.63 -14.91
CA LEU A 258 2.24 0.29 -15.33
C LEU A 258 0.76 0.20 -15.69
N ASP A 259 -0.13 0.77 -14.87
CA ASP A 259 -1.57 0.85 -15.15
C ASP A 259 -1.84 1.63 -16.43
N GLU A 260 -1.10 2.72 -16.66
CA GLU A 260 -1.17 3.51 -17.88
C GLU A 260 -0.73 2.70 -19.10
N ALA A 261 0.39 1.97 -19.01
CA ALA A 261 0.87 1.09 -20.07
C ALA A 261 -0.06 -0.10 -20.34
N ILE A 262 -0.65 -0.71 -19.31
CA ILE A 262 -1.64 -1.79 -19.43
C ILE A 262 -2.91 -1.28 -20.11
N ARG A 263 -3.39 -0.09 -19.72
CA ARG A 263 -4.54 0.57 -20.38
C ARG A 263 -4.23 0.88 -21.83
N GLU A 264 -3.03 1.34 -22.14
CA GLU A 264 -2.59 1.61 -23.51
C GLU A 264 -2.57 0.32 -24.36
N LEU A 265 -1.97 -0.76 -23.84
CA LEU A 265 -1.95 -2.09 -24.47
C LEU A 265 -3.36 -2.69 -24.66
N LYS A 266 -4.26 -2.51 -23.69
CA LYS A 266 -5.68 -2.90 -23.83
C LYS A 266 -6.36 -2.12 -24.96
N ARG A 267 -6.00 -0.84 -25.16
CA ARG A 267 -6.56 0.04 -26.20
C ARG A 267 -5.93 -0.14 -27.59
N THR A 268 -4.69 -0.62 -27.69
CA THR A 268 -3.98 -0.85 -28.96
C THR A 268 -4.09 -2.29 -29.46
N ASP A 269 -3.51 -3.25 -28.74
CA ASP A 269 -3.22 -4.60 -29.24
C ASP A 269 -4.35 -5.61 -28.95
N PHE A 270 -5.11 -5.40 -27.87
CA PHE A 270 -6.20 -6.31 -27.43
C PHE A 270 -7.60 -5.70 -27.57
N LYS A 271 -7.74 -4.71 -28.45
CA LYS A 271 -8.96 -3.92 -28.65
C LYS A 271 -10.21 -4.76 -28.97
N GLU A 272 -10.03 -5.91 -29.63
CA GLU A 272 -11.11 -6.85 -29.99
C GLU A 272 -11.59 -7.71 -28.80
N LEU A 273 -10.71 -8.05 -27.84
CA LEU A 273 -11.03 -8.91 -26.69
C LEU A 273 -11.71 -8.17 -25.53
N PHE A 274 -11.46 -6.86 -25.40
CA PHE A 274 -11.98 -6.03 -24.30
C PHE A 274 -12.99 -4.98 -24.78
N LYS A 275 -13.68 -5.19 -25.91
CA LYS A 275 -14.67 -4.24 -26.47
C LYS A 275 -15.73 -3.81 -25.45
N GLU A 276 -16.22 -4.72 -24.61
CA GLU A 276 -17.24 -4.43 -23.60
C GLU A 276 -16.72 -3.65 -22.38
N GLU A 277 -15.44 -3.80 -22.00
CA GLU A 277 -14.80 -2.98 -20.96
C GLU A 277 -14.42 -1.60 -21.48
N ILE A 278 -13.93 -1.52 -22.72
CA ILE A 278 -13.56 -0.26 -23.39
C ILE A 278 -14.83 0.58 -23.66
N ALA A 279 -15.95 -0.05 -24.01
CA ALA A 279 -17.23 0.62 -24.20
C ALA A 279 -17.92 1.06 -22.89
N ARG A 280 -17.47 0.54 -21.73
CA ARG A 280 -17.93 1.02 -20.41
C ARG A 280 -17.07 2.17 -19.86
N GLN A 281 -15.89 2.40 -20.42
CA GLN A 281 -15.00 3.51 -20.09
C GLN A 281 -15.09 4.58 -21.20
N ASP A 282 -16.18 5.32 -21.23
CA ASP A 282 -16.41 6.48 -22.12
C ASP A 282 -15.58 7.73 -21.72
N ASP A 283 -14.42 7.55 -21.09
CA ASP A 283 -13.51 8.65 -20.73
C ASP A 283 -12.57 8.94 -21.92
N PHE A 284 -13.02 9.84 -22.80
CA PHE A 284 -12.22 10.32 -23.95
C PHE A 284 -11.07 11.24 -23.53
N VAL A 285 -11.14 11.84 -22.34
CA VAL A 285 -10.10 12.64 -21.70
C VAL A 285 -9.82 12.05 -20.31
N GLN A 286 -8.55 11.89 -19.94
CA GLN A 286 -8.18 11.32 -18.64
C GLN A 286 -7.86 12.37 -17.57
N ASP A 287 -7.50 13.59 -17.98
CA ASP A 287 -7.21 14.69 -17.07
C ASP A 287 -7.44 16.04 -17.77
N CYS A 288 -7.90 17.03 -17.01
CA CYS A 288 -8.13 18.38 -17.51
C CYS A 288 -7.30 19.38 -16.71
N THR A 289 -6.39 20.07 -17.40
CA THR A 289 -5.56 21.12 -16.78
C THR A 289 -6.34 22.44 -16.70
N ILE A 290 -6.44 23.02 -15.51
CA ILE A 290 -7.15 24.30 -15.30
C ILE A 290 -6.13 25.39 -14.93
N ASP A 291 -5.90 26.32 -15.86
CA ASP A 291 -5.07 27.50 -15.64
C ASP A 291 -5.95 28.70 -15.27
N THR A 292 -5.85 29.22 -14.05
CA THR A 292 -6.58 30.42 -13.62
C THR A 292 -5.64 31.46 -13.02
N ASP A 293 -5.98 32.75 -13.18
CA ASP A 293 -5.26 33.86 -12.53
C ASP A 293 -5.79 34.15 -11.09
N LEU A 294 -6.68 33.28 -10.57
CA LEU A 294 -7.25 33.40 -9.22
C LEU A 294 -6.31 32.76 -8.19
N GLU A 295 -6.28 33.30 -6.97
CA GLU A 295 -5.51 32.74 -5.85
C GLU A 295 -6.22 31.50 -5.27
N ILE A 296 -5.96 30.33 -5.85
CA ILE A 296 -6.58 29.07 -5.46
C ILE A 296 -5.54 28.22 -4.73
N LEU A 297 -5.50 28.31 -3.40
CA LEU A 297 -4.55 27.60 -2.55
C LEU A 297 -5.07 27.40 -1.13
N ILE A 298 -4.42 26.50 -0.37
CA ILE A 298 -4.62 26.35 1.07
C ILE A 298 -3.64 27.30 1.78
N PRO A 299 -4.14 28.38 2.43
CA PRO A 299 -3.29 29.37 3.08
C PRO A 299 -2.46 28.77 4.21
N ASP A 300 -1.24 29.28 4.40
CA ASP A 300 -0.39 28.94 5.56
C ASP A 300 -1.09 29.28 6.89
N GLU A 301 -1.90 30.34 6.89
CA GLU A 301 -2.68 30.79 8.06
C GLU A 301 -3.83 29.84 8.42
N TYR A 302 -4.27 28.99 7.48
CA TYR A 302 -5.35 28.03 7.70
C TYR A 302 -4.80 26.64 8.07
N VAL A 303 -3.70 26.22 7.44
CA VAL A 303 -2.99 24.97 7.75
C VAL A 303 -1.50 25.25 7.86
N GLU A 304 -1.01 25.40 9.10
CA GLU A 304 0.40 25.71 9.37
C GLU A 304 1.35 24.56 9.00
N SER A 305 0.89 23.31 9.11
CA SER A 305 1.69 22.12 8.84
C SER A 305 1.80 21.82 7.34
N ILE A 306 3.02 21.89 6.81
CA ILE A 306 3.32 21.60 5.40
C ILE A 306 2.94 20.16 5.03
N THR A 307 3.25 19.18 5.89
CA THR A 307 2.94 17.76 5.64
C THR A 307 1.44 17.51 5.57
N GLU A 308 0.68 18.17 6.45
CA GLU A 308 -0.77 18.07 6.48
C GLU A 308 -1.41 18.71 5.25
N ARG A 309 -0.91 19.87 4.84
CA ARG A 309 -1.36 20.53 3.61
C ARG A 309 -1.08 19.69 2.36
N LEU A 310 0.09 19.06 2.27
CA LEU A 310 0.40 18.11 1.18
C LEU A 310 -0.56 16.92 1.16
N SER A 311 -0.85 16.35 2.34
CA SER A 311 -1.83 15.26 2.47
C SER A 311 -3.24 15.71 2.06
N LEU A 312 -3.64 16.93 2.42
CA LEU A 312 -4.91 17.52 1.99
C LEU A 312 -4.97 17.70 0.47
N TYR A 313 -3.92 18.21 -0.17
CA TYR A 313 -3.86 18.30 -1.63
C TYR A 313 -3.98 16.93 -2.31
N GLN A 314 -3.26 15.92 -1.82
CA GLN A 314 -3.35 14.55 -2.36
C GLN A 314 -4.74 13.94 -2.17
N ARG A 315 -5.34 14.12 -1.00
CA ARG A 315 -6.71 13.65 -0.72
C ARG A 315 -7.73 14.32 -1.65
N LEU A 316 -7.58 15.62 -1.87
CA LEU A 316 -8.47 16.41 -2.73
C LEU A 316 -8.35 15.98 -4.21
N ASP A 317 -7.14 15.60 -4.65
CA ASP A 317 -6.90 15.09 -6.01
C ASP A 317 -7.52 13.72 -6.24
N ASN A 318 -7.47 12.84 -5.23
CA ASN A 318 -7.98 11.47 -5.27
C ASN A 318 -9.50 11.34 -4.99
N CYS A 319 -10.21 12.44 -4.69
CA CYS A 319 -11.66 12.38 -4.45
C CYS A 319 -12.43 12.13 -5.74
N GLU A 320 -13.07 10.96 -5.86
CA GLU A 320 -13.82 10.55 -7.05
C GLU A 320 -15.29 10.95 -6.97
N THR A 321 -15.88 11.00 -5.77
CA THR A 321 -17.31 11.30 -5.58
C THR A 321 -17.58 12.71 -5.05
N GLU A 322 -18.81 13.20 -5.24
CA GLU A 322 -19.24 14.51 -4.70
C GLU A 322 -19.48 14.42 -3.19
N GLU A 323 -19.94 13.26 -2.70
CA GLU A 323 -20.12 12.98 -1.28
C GLU A 323 -18.79 13.05 -0.51
N GLU A 324 -17.71 12.49 -1.07
CA GLU A 324 -16.36 12.59 -0.50
C GLU A 324 -15.87 14.04 -0.40
N LEU A 325 -16.09 14.84 -1.43
CA LEU A 325 -15.75 16.28 -1.43
C LEU A 325 -16.51 17.02 -0.33
N ILE A 326 -17.79 16.71 -0.12
CA ILE A 326 -18.61 17.32 0.94
C ILE A 326 -18.12 16.89 2.32
N MET A 327 -17.87 15.60 2.54
CA MET A 327 -17.34 15.08 3.80
C MET A 327 -15.98 15.70 4.13
N MET A 328 -15.10 15.83 3.13
CA MET A 328 -13.79 16.46 3.29
C MET A 328 -13.93 17.94 3.67
N LYS A 329 -14.86 18.68 3.04
CA LYS A 329 -15.14 20.08 3.39
C LYS A 329 -15.64 20.22 4.84
N GLN A 330 -16.50 19.31 5.30
CA GLN A 330 -16.97 19.28 6.69
C GLN A 330 -15.81 18.99 7.66
N GLU A 331 -14.97 18.00 7.35
CA GLU A 331 -13.79 17.66 8.15
C GLU A 331 -12.82 18.86 8.27
N LEU A 332 -12.58 19.58 7.17
CA LEU A 332 -11.76 20.80 7.18
C LEU A 332 -12.37 21.88 8.07
N GLY A 333 -13.69 22.04 8.03
CA GLY A 333 -14.45 22.96 8.86
C GLY A 333 -14.33 22.65 10.36
N ASP A 334 -14.46 21.37 10.71
CA ASP A 334 -14.40 20.91 12.10
C ASP A 334 -12.99 20.98 12.69
N ARG A 335 -11.96 20.77 11.86
CA ARG A 335 -10.56 20.69 12.30
C ARG A 335 -9.83 22.04 12.31
N PHE A 336 -10.09 22.88 11.32
CA PHE A 336 -9.33 24.13 11.09
C PHE A 336 -10.20 25.39 11.18
N GLY A 337 -11.51 25.23 11.38
CA GLY A 337 -12.45 26.34 11.50
C GLY A 337 -13.03 26.77 10.14
N PRO A 338 -13.48 28.03 9.97
CA PRO A 338 -14.19 28.45 8.77
C PRO A 338 -13.29 28.38 7.53
N VAL A 339 -13.74 27.65 6.51
CA VAL A 339 -13.00 27.44 5.25
C VAL A 339 -12.83 28.78 4.50
N PRO A 340 -11.59 29.22 4.19
CA PRO A 340 -11.33 30.43 3.44
C PRO A 340 -11.83 30.36 2.00
N GLN A 341 -12.15 31.51 1.39
CA GLN A 341 -12.64 31.58 0.00
C GLN A 341 -11.69 30.89 -1.00
N GLN A 342 -10.37 31.04 -0.82
CA GLN A 342 -9.35 30.42 -1.66
C GLN A 342 -9.42 28.89 -1.64
N VAL A 343 -9.78 28.32 -0.48
CA VAL A 343 -10.00 26.87 -0.33
C VAL A 343 -11.34 26.46 -0.92
N GLU A 344 -12.39 27.27 -0.76
CA GLU A 344 -13.68 27.01 -1.44
C GLU A 344 -13.52 26.97 -2.97
N ASP A 345 -12.76 27.89 -3.52
CA ASP A 345 -12.45 27.94 -4.96
C ASP A 345 -11.64 26.69 -5.39
N LEU A 346 -10.82 26.12 -4.52
CA LEU A 346 -10.09 24.87 -4.77
C LEU A 346 -11.05 23.68 -4.89
N PHE A 347 -12.05 23.58 -4.01
CA PHE A 347 -13.11 22.57 -4.12
C PHE A 347 -13.92 22.73 -5.41
N ILE A 348 -14.23 23.97 -5.79
CA ILE A 348 -14.94 24.27 -7.05
C ILE A 348 -14.09 23.87 -8.26
N THR A 349 -12.77 24.05 -8.19
CA THR A 349 -11.82 23.65 -9.24
C THR A 349 -11.89 22.16 -9.51
N VAL A 350 -11.88 21.32 -8.47
CA VAL A 350 -11.99 19.85 -8.62
C VAL A 350 -13.32 19.46 -9.26
N ARG A 351 -14.43 20.09 -8.85
CA ARG A 351 -15.75 19.88 -9.48
C ARG A 351 -15.76 20.29 -10.96
N CYS A 352 -15.15 21.42 -11.28
CA CYS A 352 -15.03 21.89 -12.66
C CYS A 352 -14.17 20.93 -13.49
N ARG A 353 -13.09 20.39 -12.92
CA ARG A 353 -12.22 19.40 -13.59
C ARG A 353 -13.01 18.16 -14.00
N LYS A 354 -13.84 17.60 -13.11
CA LYS A 354 -14.69 16.43 -13.40
C LYS A 354 -15.65 16.72 -14.56
N LEU A 355 -16.42 17.80 -14.44
CA LEU A 355 -17.32 18.22 -15.52
C LEU A 355 -16.58 18.47 -16.84
N ALA A 356 -15.37 19.00 -16.79
CA ALA A 356 -14.58 19.28 -17.98
C ALA A 356 -14.06 18.02 -18.66
N VAL A 357 -13.70 16.99 -17.87
CA VAL A 357 -13.34 15.66 -18.38
C VAL A 357 -14.53 15.00 -19.07
N ASP A 358 -15.72 15.00 -18.43
CA ASP A 358 -16.96 14.46 -19.02
C ASP A 358 -17.33 15.18 -20.31
N LEU A 359 -17.11 16.49 -20.34
CA LEU A 359 -17.31 17.34 -21.51
C LEU A 359 -16.18 17.28 -22.53
N GLY A 360 -15.11 16.49 -22.32
CA GLY A 360 -14.03 16.26 -23.27
C GLY A 360 -13.04 17.42 -23.47
N PHE A 361 -12.84 18.27 -22.46
CA PHE A 361 -11.80 19.31 -22.46
C PHE A 361 -10.48 18.81 -21.88
N GLU A 362 -9.38 18.93 -22.63
CA GLU A 362 -8.03 18.62 -22.13
C GLU A 362 -7.44 19.78 -21.29
N LYS A 363 -7.86 21.01 -21.59
CA LYS A 363 -7.36 22.20 -20.91
C LYS A 363 -8.41 23.30 -20.82
N MET A 364 -8.49 23.97 -19.69
CA MET A 364 -9.27 25.17 -19.47
C MET A 364 -8.35 26.30 -19.00
N SER A 365 -8.54 27.50 -19.55
CA SER A 365 -7.80 28.68 -19.12
C SER A 365 -8.77 29.84 -18.86
N LEU A 366 -8.78 30.33 -17.63
CA LEU A 366 -9.57 31.47 -17.19
C LEU A 366 -8.65 32.67 -16.92
N LYS A 367 -8.59 33.59 -17.89
CA LYS A 367 -7.78 34.82 -17.83
C LYS A 367 -8.56 36.02 -18.33
N ASP A 368 -8.38 37.18 -17.71
CA ASP A 368 -9.06 38.43 -18.11
C ASP A 368 -10.59 38.28 -18.28
N ASN A 369 -11.25 37.58 -17.34
CA ASN A 369 -12.68 37.24 -17.38
C ASN A 369 -13.13 36.46 -18.62
N THR A 370 -12.19 35.81 -19.31
CA THR A 370 -12.42 35.03 -20.52
C THR A 370 -11.99 33.59 -20.28
N LEU A 371 -12.93 32.68 -20.40
CA LEU A 371 -12.68 31.25 -20.37
C LEU A 371 -12.32 30.76 -21.77
N ARG A 372 -11.25 29.98 -21.87
CA ARG A 372 -10.82 29.29 -23.07
C ARG A 372 -10.73 27.80 -22.77
N CYS A 373 -11.61 26.99 -23.34
CA CYS A 373 -11.56 25.53 -23.20
C CYS A 373 -11.03 24.91 -24.49
N PHE A 374 -9.98 24.12 -24.36
CA PHE A 374 -9.31 23.40 -25.45
C PHE A 374 -9.82 21.97 -25.47
N PHE A 375 -10.32 21.56 -26.63
CA PHE A 375 -10.70 20.18 -26.90
C PHE A 375 -9.48 19.33 -27.26
N ILE A 376 -9.69 18.01 -27.31
CA ILE A 376 -8.69 17.00 -27.64
C ILE A 376 -7.90 17.37 -28.91
N ASN A 377 -6.57 17.36 -28.81
CA ASN A 377 -5.65 17.61 -29.94
C ASN A 377 -5.51 16.39 -30.88
N ARG A 378 -6.63 15.79 -31.29
CA ARG A 378 -6.70 14.68 -32.25
C ARG A 378 -7.91 14.87 -33.17
N PRO A 379 -7.73 15.48 -34.37
CA PRO A 379 -8.85 15.74 -35.27
C PRO A 379 -9.55 14.46 -35.78
N ASP A 380 -8.88 13.30 -35.73
CA ASP A 380 -9.44 11.99 -36.11
C ASP A 380 -10.03 11.23 -34.90
N SER A 381 -10.22 11.89 -33.76
CA SER A 381 -10.81 11.27 -32.58
C SER A 381 -12.31 11.02 -32.79
N PRO A 382 -12.83 9.82 -32.44
CA PRO A 382 -14.28 9.54 -32.49
C PRO A 382 -15.11 10.47 -31.58
N TYR A 383 -14.45 11.23 -30.69
CA TYR A 383 -15.08 12.29 -29.90
C TYR A 383 -15.71 13.40 -30.76
N PHE A 384 -15.14 13.75 -31.92
CA PHE A 384 -15.74 14.79 -32.78
C PHE A 384 -16.98 14.30 -33.56
N GLU A 385 -17.18 12.98 -33.62
CA GLU A 385 -18.35 12.33 -34.22
C GLU A 385 -19.42 11.97 -33.19
N SER A 386 -19.14 12.16 -31.88
CA SER A 386 -20.04 11.76 -30.80
C SER A 386 -21.26 12.69 -30.65
N ASP A 387 -22.35 12.13 -30.12
CA ASP A 387 -23.56 12.89 -29.76
C ASP A 387 -23.28 13.99 -28.73
N THR A 388 -22.28 13.79 -27.85
CA THR A 388 -21.88 14.79 -26.84
C THR A 388 -21.33 16.05 -27.48
N PHE A 389 -20.44 15.93 -28.47
CA PHE A 389 -19.88 17.09 -29.19
C PHE A 389 -20.96 17.82 -30.01
N GLN A 390 -21.87 17.09 -30.66
CA GLN A 390 -22.99 17.67 -31.40
C GLN A 390 -23.94 18.46 -30.47
N LYS A 391 -24.28 17.91 -29.30
CA LYS A 391 -25.08 18.61 -28.27
C LYS A 391 -24.36 19.83 -27.70
N ILE A 392 -23.04 19.80 -27.53
CA ILE A 392 -22.24 20.99 -27.13
C ILE A 392 -22.36 22.11 -28.18
N ILE A 393 -22.25 21.77 -29.47
CA ILE A 393 -22.43 22.76 -30.55
C ILE A 393 -23.86 23.32 -30.53
N GLN A 394 -24.87 22.48 -30.34
CA GLN A 394 -26.26 22.91 -30.25
C GLN A 394 -26.51 23.81 -29.03
N PHE A 395 -25.89 23.53 -27.87
CA PHE A 395 -25.94 24.39 -26.68
C PHE A 395 -25.38 25.79 -26.96
N LEU A 396 -24.24 25.85 -27.66
CA LEU A 396 -23.62 27.11 -28.08
C LEU A 396 -24.50 27.90 -29.06
N GLN A 397 -25.22 27.22 -29.95
CA GLN A 397 -26.12 27.84 -30.92
C GLN A 397 -27.47 28.30 -30.32
N THR A 398 -28.00 27.56 -29.34
CA THR A 398 -29.40 27.74 -28.85
C THR A 398 -29.47 28.57 -27.57
N GLY A 399 -28.45 28.55 -26.72
CA GLY A 399 -28.58 28.99 -25.32
C GLY A 399 -27.71 30.14 -24.84
N THR A 400 -26.62 30.53 -25.51
CA THR A 400 -25.70 31.50 -24.90
C THR A 400 -25.01 32.43 -25.91
N ASN A 401 -25.38 33.71 -25.90
CA ASN A 401 -24.72 34.79 -26.65
C ASN A 401 -23.27 35.10 -26.16
N LYS A 402 -22.69 34.23 -25.33
CA LYS A 402 -21.40 34.41 -24.63
C LYS A 402 -20.31 33.42 -25.05
N GLY A 403 -20.65 32.32 -25.72
CA GLY A 403 -19.71 31.28 -26.14
C GLY A 403 -19.47 31.29 -27.65
N LYS A 404 -18.22 31.27 -28.10
CA LYS A 404 -17.83 31.15 -29.51
C LYS A 404 -16.90 29.97 -29.70
N LEU A 405 -17.20 29.10 -30.65
CA LEU A 405 -16.27 28.09 -31.11
C LEU A 405 -15.32 28.73 -32.13
N LYS A 406 -14.02 28.65 -31.86
CA LYS A 406 -12.97 29.12 -32.77
C LYS A 406 -12.07 27.95 -33.14
N GLN A 407 -11.91 27.71 -34.43
CA GLN A 407 -10.93 26.76 -34.94
C GLN A 407 -9.62 27.49 -35.22
N THR A 408 -8.53 27.06 -34.60
CA THR A 408 -7.18 27.58 -34.88
C THR A 408 -6.32 26.42 -35.37
N GLY A 409 -6.21 26.26 -36.68
CA GLY A 409 -5.53 25.11 -37.29
C GLY A 409 -6.31 23.81 -37.08
N LYS A 410 -5.66 22.82 -36.44
CA LYS A 410 -6.25 21.50 -36.11
C LYS A 410 -6.93 21.43 -34.73
N LEU A 411 -6.93 22.54 -33.99
CA LEU A 411 -7.46 22.62 -32.62
C LEU A 411 -8.83 23.32 -32.60
N PHE A 412 -9.77 22.73 -31.88
CA PHE A 412 -11.05 23.35 -31.53
C PHE A 412 -10.91 24.06 -30.17
N LEU A 413 -11.40 25.29 -30.11
CA LEU A 413 -11.34 26.14 -28.91
C LEU A 413 -12.73 26.71 -28.63
N LEU A 414 -13.25 26.50 -27.43
CA LEU A 414 -14.43 27.19 -26.92
C LEU A 414 -13.98 28.42 -26.15
N ILE A 415 -14.50 29.60 -26.53
CA ILE A 415 -14.23 30.86 -25.84
C ILE A 415 -15.53 31.36 -25.23
N ALA A 416 -15.60 31.46 -23.90
CA ALA A 416 -16.71 32.08 -23.19
C ALA A 416 -16.26 33.39 -22.51
N SER A 417 -17.03 34.47 -22.72
CA SER A 417 -16.75 35.78 -22.13
C SER A 417 -17.59 36.02 -20.87
N ASP A 418 -17.12 36.92 -19.98
CA ASP A 418 -17.83 37.37 -18.77
C ASP A 418 -17.90 36.30 -17.66
N ILE A 419 -16.83 35.53 -17.49
CA ILE A 419 -16.68 34.56 -16.39
C ILE A 419 -15.64 35.13 -15.42
N LYS A 420 -16.11 35.64 -14.27
CA LYS A 420 -15.26 36.38 -13.31
C LYS A 420 -14.70 35.51 -12.19
N ASN A 421 -15.45 34.51 -11.74
CA ASN A 421 -15.13 33.68 -10.58
C ASN A 421 -15.29 32.18 -10.91
N MET A 422 -14.71 31.32 -10.07
CA MET A 422 -14.86 29.87 -10.19
C MET A 422 -16.31 29.39 -10.10
N ASP A 423 -17.17 30.05 -9.30
CA ASP A 423 -18.61 29.77 -9.29
C ASP A 423 -19.28 30.01 -10.65
N ALA A 424 -18.88 31.07 -11.36
CA ALA A 424 -19.42 31.38 -12.68
C ALA A 424 -18.96 30.33 -13.72
N LEU A 425 -17.72 29.86 -13.59
CA LEU A 425 -17.18 28.76 -14.39
C LEU A 425 -17.96 27.47 -14.14
N TYR A 426 -18.16 27.10 -12.87
CA TYR A 426 -18.90 25.90 -12.50
C TYR A 426 -20.34 25.93 -13.00
N ARG A 427 -21.05 27.05 -12.86
CA ARG A 427 -22.42 27.20 -13.39
C ARG A 427 -22.47 27.05 -14.90
N PHE A 428 -21.49 27.60 -15.61
CA PHE A 428 -21.39 27.49 -17.06
C PHE A 428 -21.17 26.04 -17.51
N LEU A 429 -20.20 25.34 -16.89
CA LEU A 429 -19.92 23.93 -17.18
C LEU A 429 -21.10 23.02 -16.81
N ARG A 430 -21.75 23.26 -15.67
CA ARG A 430 -22.91 22.49 -15.23
C ARG A 430 -24.10 22.65 -16.17
N ALA A 431 -24.38 23.87 -16.64
CA ALA A 431 -25.46 24.12 -17.60
C ALA A 431 -25.21 23.39 -18.93
N MET A 432 -23.96 23.37 -19.39
CA MET A 432 -23.56 22.64 -20.58
C MET A 432 -23.64 21.12 -20.39
N HIS A 433 -23.15 20.60 -19.27
CA HIS A 433 -23.25 19.19 -18.91
C HIS A 433 -24.71 18.72 -18.83
N GLN A 434 -25.59 19.49 -18.19
CA GLN A 434 -27.03 19.18 -18.13
C GLN A 434 -27.67 19.15 -19.52
N PHE A 435 -27.28 20.05 -20.42
CA PHE A 435 -27.80 20.04 -21.78
C PHE A 435 -27.31 18.82 -22.60
N CYS A 436 -26.10 18.35 -22.35
CA CYS A 436 -25.50 17.23 -23.08
C CYS A 436 -25.96 15.85 -22.60
N PHE A 437 -26.12 15.67 -21.29
CA PHE A 437 -26.27 14.33 -20.68
C PHE A 437 -27.64 14.04 -20.04
N THR A 438 -28.55 15.02 -19.97
CA THR A 438 -29.93 14.78 -19.52
C THR A 438 -30.89 14.80 -20.71
N ASP A 439 -31.36 13.63 -21.15
CA ASP A 439 -32.41 13.52 -22.16
C ASP A 439 -33.82 13.73 -21.52
N ASP A 440 -34.50 14.75 -22.05
CA ASP A 440 -35.96 14.98 -22.20
C ASP A 440 -36.88 15.50 -21.05
N THR A 441 -37.70 16.49 -21.47
CA THR A 441 -38.99 17.00 -20.96
C THR A 441 -39.03 18.14 -19.92
N VAL A 442 -39.01 19.39 -20.41
CA VAL A 442 -40.11 20.33 -20.08
C VAL A 442 -40.48 21.09 -21.37
N THR A 443 -41.43 20.54 -22.11
CA THR A 443 -42.33 21.32 -22.98
C THR A 443 -43.07 22.36 -22.15
N VAL A 444 -43.08 23.59 -22.67
CA VAL A 444 -44.08 24.69 -22.54
C VAL A 444 -44.77 24.89 -21.18
#